data_AF-C7BKA4-F1
#
_entry.id   AF-C7BKA4-F1
#
_cell.length_a   1.000
_cell.length_b   1.000
_cell.length_c   1.000
_cell.angle_alpha   90.00
_cell.angle_beta   90.00
_cell.angle_gamma   90.00
#
_symmetry.space_group_name_H-M   'P 1'
#
loop_
_entity.id
_entity.type
_entity.pdbx_description
1 polymer ?
#
loop_
_entity_poly.entity_id
_entity_poly.type
_entity_poly.pdbx_seq_one_letter_code
_entity_poly.pdbx_strand_id
1 'polypeptide(L)'
;MTSKLYPTILIPFFFALTACDLIKDLDDEAGKFYFSNSGNTPLQFKIDDQSFNLKEDEIGIVDLKVGEHVMETADGQQTPFMVYPNNKGGIINPNKDMYYTYSMVYATNENSANHFSPPINQVVINGEVYEGPIHSTNAVFIDNNFFRCTYPIGTPFPDEIKSWDKKSVGSIETKCFNKKEFLTFYHNEAGEPINPQATINVAANSDSITDYFGNSVPSADFENPDLQAKAQKIVALLQQFVQSKDANVQKDFQKQYHELIIDLIQVSSKAAVHQTKEENEKYNHFSQQSGNVIGAGIMARP
;
A
#
# COMPACT_ATOMS: atom_id res chain seq x y z
N MET A 1 -21.09 -23.79 8.83
CA MET A 1 -21.87 -22.58 9.17
C MET A 1 -20.89 -21.44 9.39
N THR A 2 -20.83 -20.51 8.45
CA THR A 2 -19.99 -19.30 8.39
C THR A 2 -20.77 -18.09 8.89
N SER A 3 -20.10 -17.09 9.46
CA SER A 3 -20.72 -15.81 9.83
C SER A 3 -20.69 -14.85 8.63
N LYS A 4 -21.80 -14.15 8.36
CA LYS A 4 -21.85 -13.09 7.34
C LYS A 4 -21.57 -11.74 7.99
N LEU A 5 -20.74 -10.93 7.34
CA LEU A 5 -20.42 -9.56 7.75
C LEU A 5 -20.83 -8.61 6.62
N TYR A 6 -21.42 -7.47 7.00
CA TYR A 6 -21.91 -6.46 6.07
C TYR A 6 -21.15 -5.14 6.25
N PRO A 7 -21.00 -4.35 5.18
CA PRO A 7 -20.35 -3.06 5.23
C PRO A 7 -21.18 -2.09 6.08
N THR A 8 -20.52 -1.17 6.77
CA THR A 8 -21.16 -0.19 7.66
C THR A 8 -21.58 1.10 6.95
N ILE A 9 -21.30 1.21 5.65
CA ILE A 9 -21.73 2.32 4.81
C ILE A 9 -23.05 1.92 4.12
N LEU A 10 -23.99 2.86 4.03
CA LEU A 10 -25.32 2.65 3.45
C LEU A 10 -25.23 2.52 1.92
N ILE A 11 -25.05 1.29 1.42
CA ILE A 11 -25.09 0.99 -0.01
C ILE A 11 -26.55 1.05 -0.51
N PRO A 12 -26.92 1.94 -1.46
CA PRO A 12 -28.20 1.84 -2.12
C PRO A 12 -28.27 0.53 -2.91
N PHE A 13 -29.26 -0.31 -2.59
CA PHE A 13 -29.43 -1.67 -3.11
C PHE A 13 -29.66 -1.68 -4.63
N PHE A 14 -28.59 -1.71 -5.43
CA PHE A 14 -28.67 -1.98 -6.86
C PHE A 14 -28.52 -3.49 -7.09
N PHE A 15 -29.61 -4.12 -7.55
CA PHE A 15 -29.57 -5.49 -8.06
C PHE A 15 -28.63 -5.56 -9.28
N ALA A 16 -27.38 -5.98 -9.07
CA ALA A 16 -26.48 -6.43 -10.12
C ALA A 16 -26.35 -7.96 -10.07
N LEU A 17 -26.31 -8.56 -11.26
CA LEU A 17 -26.44 -9.99 -11.56
C LEU A 17 -25.49 -10.88 -10.74
N THR A 18 -25.98 -12.06 -10.37
CA THR A 18 -25.27 -13.11 -9.63
C THR A 18 -23.93 -13.47 -10.28
N ALA A 19 -22.84 -12.93 -9.76
CA ALA A 19 -21.51 -13.51 -9.92
C ALA A 19 -21.34 -14.65 -8.89
N CYS A 20 -22.07 -15.75 -9.10
CA CYS A 20 -21.72 -17.03 -8.47
C CYS A 20 -20.46 -17.53 -9.17
N ASP A 21 -19.28 -17.15 -8.66
CA ASP A 21 -18.03 -17.92 -8.71
C ASP A 21 -16.81 -17.18 -8.13
N LEU A 22 -16.97 -15.98 -7.55
CA LEU A 22 -15.85 -15.29 -6.89
C LEU A 22 -15.62 -15.77 -5.44
N ILE A 23 -15.38 -17.07 -5.25
CA ILE A 23 -14.69 -17.56 -4.04
C ILE A 23 -13.21 -17.56 -4.38
N LYS A 24 -12.56 -16.39 -4.28
CA LYS A 24 -11.11 -16.29 -4.35
C LYS A 24 -10.55 -16.69 -2.98
N ASP A 25 -9.64 -17.66 -2.94
CA ASP A 25 -8.73 -17.80 -1.81
C ASP A 25 -7.91 -16.51 -1.75
N LEU A 26 -8.24 -15.65 -0.78
CA LEU A 26 -7.51 -14.40 -0.50
C LEU A 26 -6.03 -14.64 -0.12
N ASP A 27 -5.63 -15.89 0.06
CA ASP A 27 -4.29 -16.33 0.46
C ASP A 27 -3.29 -16.50 -0.72
N ASP A 28 -3.72 -16.42 -1.98
CA ASP A 28 -2.86 -16.69 -3.15
C ASP A 28 -2.54 -15.44 -4.00
N GLU A 29 -2.32 -14.28 -3.38
CA GLU A 29 -1.87 -13.06 -4.09
C GLU A 29 -0.33 -12.94 -4.18
N ALA A 30 0.41 -13.86 -3.56
CA ALA A 30 1.87 -13.88 -3.65
C ALA A 30 2.32 -14.05 -5.11
N GLY A 31 3.19 -13.14 -5.58
CA GLY A 31 3.68 -13.10 -6.95
C GLY A 31 2.76 -12.44 -7.97
N LYS A 32 1.51 -12.09 -7.61
CA LYS A 32 0.54 -11.48 -8.54
C LYS A 32 0.64 -9.96 -8.54
N PHE A 33 0.98 -9.39 -9.68
CA PHE A 33 1.09 -7.94 -9.84
C PHE A 33 0.10 -7.44 -10.88
N TYR A 34 -0.67 -6.43 -10.50
CA TYR A 34 -1.67 -5.78 -11.32
C TYR A 34 -1.11 -4.53 -11.98
N PHE A 35 -1.66 -4.13 -13.11
CA PHE A 35 -1.36 -2.87 -13.77
C PHE A 35 -2.58 -2.42 -14.57
N SER A 36 -2.77 -1.12 -14.72
CA SER A 36 -3.87 -0.58 -15.52
C SER A 36 -3.43 0.62 -16.32
N ASN A 37 -4.17 0.93 -17.38
CA ASN A 37 -3.96 2.14 -18.16
C ASN A 37 -5.11 3.11 -17.92
N SER A 38 -4.89 4.16 -17.12
CA SER A 38 -5.88 5.22 -16.93
C SER A 38 -5.73 6.36 -17.97
N GLY A 39 -4.78 6.24 -18.89
CA GLY A 39 -4.54 7.21 -19.96
C GLY A 39 -5.31 6.91 -21.24
N ASN A 40 -5.41 7.91 -22.11
CA ASN A 40 -6.04 7.84 -23.43
C ASN A 40 -5.09 7.34 -24.54
N THR A 41 -3.85 7.02 -24.20
CA THR A 41 -2.86 6.41 -25.09
C THR A 41 -2.54 4.99 -24.62
N PRO A 42 -2.21 4.04 -25.50
CA PRO A 42 -1.84 2.69 -25.09
C PRO A 42 -0.64 2.69 -24.14
N LEU A 43 -0.76 1.95 -23.02
CA LEU A 43 0.34 1.69 -22.10
C LEU A 43 1.18 0.52 -22.65
N GLN A 44 2.45 0.78 -22.93
CA GLN A 44 3.39 -0.22 -23.42
C GLN A 44 4.61 -0.29 -22.51
N PHE A 45 4.96 -1.49 -22.08
CA PHE A 45 6.15 -1.75 -21.28
C PHE A 45 6.51 -3.24 -21.38
N LYS A 46 7.69 -3.59 -20.87
CA LYS A 46 8.14 -4.96 -20.71
C LYS A 46 8.52 -5.24 -19.27
N ILE A 47 8.38 -6.50 -18.86
CA ILE A 47 9.05 -7.04 -17.69
C ILE A 47 9.81 -8.27 -18.16
N ASP A 48 11.14 -8.22 -18.03
CA ASP A 48 12.05 -9.20 -18.62
C ASP A 48 11.74 -9.41 -20.12
N ASP A 49 11.44 -10.64 -20.53
CA ASP A 49 11.11 -10.99 -21.91
C ASP A 49 9.62 -10.81 -22.26
N GLN A 50 8.76 -10.46 -21.29
CA GLN A 50 7.33 -10.31 -21.50
C GLN A 50 6.97 -8.88 -21.89
N SER A 51 6.21 -8.73 -22.98
CA SER A 51 5.74 -7.42 -23.46
C SER A 51 4.25 -7.23 -23.19
N PHE A 52 3.88 -6.05 -22.73
CA PHE A 52 2.51 -5.67 -22.40
C PHE A 52 2.08 -4.47 -23.25
N ASN A 53 0.83 -4.49 -23.71
CA ASN A 53 0.20 -3.41 -24.45
C ASN A 53 -1.28 -3.32 -24.05
N LEU A 54 -1.62 -2.31 -23.26
CA LEU A 54 -2.97 -2.11 -22.73
C LEU A 54 -3.61 -0.90 -23.38
N LYS A 55 -4.86 -1.05 -23.82
CA LYS A 55 -5.70 0.08 -24.23
C LYS A 55 -6.18 0.87 -23.03
N GLU A 56 -6.82 1.99 -23.28
CA GLU A 56 -7.50 2.80 -22.25
C GLU A 56 -8.45 1.92 -21.42
N ASP A 57 -8.42 2.13 -20.10
CA ASP A 57 -9.19 1.42 -19.07
C ASP A 57 -8.94 -0.10 -18.96
N GLU A 58 -8.00 -0.67 -19.72
CA GLU A 58 -7.64 -2.07 -19.57
C GLU A 58 -6.82 -2.29 -18.29
N ILE A 59 -7.03 -3.48 -17.71
CA ILE A 59 -6.30 -3.99 -16.54
C ILE A 59 -5.62 -5.28 -16.95
N GLY A 60 -4.36 -5.42 -16.58
CA GLY A 60 -3.59 -6.64 -16.78
C GLY A 60 -3.00 -7.14 -15.48
N ILE A 61 -2.49 -8.37 -15.54
CA ILE A 61 -1.90 -9.10 -14.43
C ILE A 61 -0.64 -9.79 -14.94
N VAL A 62 0.39 -9.85 -14.10
CA VAL A 62 1.60 -10.66 -14.32
C VAL A 62 1.94 -11.42 -13.04
N ASP A 63 2.29 -12.69 -13.21
CA ASP A 63 2.87 -13.51 -12.14
C ASP A 63 4.39 -13.41 -12.21
N LEU A 64 5.01 -12.86 -11.16
CA LEU A 64 6.45 -12.75 -11.03
C LEU A 64 6.98 -13.74 -9.99
N LYS A 65 8.12 -14.35 -10.33
CA LYS A 65 8.84 -15.21 -9.40
C LYS A 65 9.63 -14.36 -8.41
N VAL A 66 10.07 -14.98 -7.32
CA VAL A 66 11.06 -14.38 -6.43
C VAL A 66 12.38 -14.21 -7.19
N GLY A 67 12.98 -13.03 -7.13
CA GLY A 67 14.26 -12.74 -7.79
C GLY A 67 14.38 -11.32 -8.36
N GLU A 68 15.47 -11.10 -9.09
CA GLU A 68 15.71 -9.88 -9.85
C GLU A 68 14.91 -9.88 -11.15
N HIS A 69 14.36 -8.71 -11.49
CA HIS A 69 13.59 -8.45 -12.69
C HIS A 69 13.97 -7.07 -13.27
N VAL A 70 13.66 -6.84 -14.53
CA VAL A 70 13.84 -5.53 -15.17
C VAL A 70 12.55 -5.11 -15.86
N MET A 71 12.06 -3.92 -15.50
CA MET A 71 10.98 -3.26 -16.24
C MET A 71 11.58 -2.32 -17.28
N GLU A 72 11.06 -2.35 -18.51
CA GLU A 72 11.43 -1.42 -19.59
C GLU A 72 10.18 -0.67 -20.07
N THR A 73 10.16 0.66 -19.99
CA THR A 73 9.08 1.50 -20.53
C THR A 73 9.21 1.70 -22.04
N ALA A 74 8.16 2.21 -22.69
CA ALA A 74 8.14 2.41 -24.14
C ALA A 74 9.25 3.33 -24.70
N ASP A 75 9.78 4.23 -23.88
CA ASP A 75 10.91 5.11 -24.20
C ASP A 75 12.28 4.44 -24.02
N GLY A 76 12.30 3.17 -23.60
CA GLY A 76 13.50 2.37 -23.36
C GLY A 76 14.13 2.57 -21.99
N GLN A 77 13.51 3.33 -21.07
CA GLN A 77 14.02 3.45 -19.71
C GLN A 77 13.88 2.11 -18.97
N GLN A 78 15.00 1.59 -18.48
CA GLN A 78 15.06 0.35 -17.70
C GLN A 78 15.11 0.64 -16.21
N THR A 79 14.30 -0.08 -15.44
CA THR A 79 14.25 -0.03 -13.98
C THR A 79 14.43 -1.44 -13.43
N PRO A 80 15.60 -1.78 -12.88
CA PRO A 80 15.78 -3.05 -12.18
C PRO A 80 14.98 -3.05 -10.87
N PHE A 81 14.42 -4.20 -10.51
CA PHE A 81 13.69 -4.38 -9.26
C PHE A 81 13.83 -5.80 -8.72
N MET A 82 13.51 -5.98 -7.44
CA MET A 82 13.54 -7.25 -6.72
C MET A 82 12.15 -7.63 -6.25
N VAL A 83 11.77 -8.90 -6.42
CA VAL A 83 10.60 -9.53 -5.79
C VAL A 83 11.09 -10.48 -4.69
N TYR A 84 10.65 -10.27 -3.45
CA TYR A 84 11.10 -11.00 -2.28
C TYR A 84 10.19 -12.18 -1.91
N PRO A 85 10.69 -13.19 -1.16
CA PRO A 85 9.91 -14.38 -0.78
C PRO A 85 8.60 -14.10 -0.03
N ASN A 86 8.55 -13.01 0.74
CA ASN A 86 7.38 -12.66 1.56
C ASN A 86 6.39 -11.71 0.85
N ASN A 87 6.54 -11.50 -0.46
CA ASN A 87 5.69 -10.57 -1.19
C ASN A 87 4.22 -11.02 -1.20
N LYS A 88 3.32 -10.04 -1.20
CA LYS A 88 1.87 -10.25 -1.29
C LYS A 88 1.30 -9.73 -2.62
N GLY A 89 2.14 -9.72 -3.67
CA GLY A 89 1.82 -9.08 -4.93
C GLY A 89 1.84 -7.55 -4.84
N GLY A 90 1.08 -6.89 -5.70
CA GLY A 90 0.97 -5.43 -5.71
C GLY A 90 0.53 -4.86 -7.05
N ILE A 91 0.92 -3.60 -7.28
CA ILE A 91 0.67 -2.91 -8.54
C ILE A 91 2.00 -2.45 -9.14
N ILE A 92 2.19 -2.73 -10.42
CA ILE A 92 3.28 -2.17 -11.24
C ILE A 92 2.68 -1.04 -12.06
N ASN A 93 3.26 0.15 -11.96
CA ASN A 93 2.68 1.39 -12.46
C ASN A 93 3.73 2.15 -13.30
N PRO A 94 3.99 1.71 -14.55
CA PRO A 94 5.06 2.27 -15.37
C PRO A 94 4.88 3.77 -15.67
N ASN A 95 3.61 4.21 -15.80
CA ASN A 95 3.27 5.60 -16.13
C ASN A 95 3.10 6.52 -14.91
N LYS A 96 3.21 5.98 -13.68
CA LYS A 96 2.95 6.74 -12.45
C LYS A 96 1.52 7.34 -12.41
N ASP A 97 0.54 6.56 -12.87
CA ASP A 97 -0.88 6.87 -12.69
C ASP A 97 -1.23 6.87 -11.20
N MET A 98 -2.27 7.61 -10.81
CA MET A 98 -2.73 7.62 -9.41
C MET A 98 -3.53 6.36 -9.09
N TYR A 99 -3.16 5.72 -7.97
CA TYR A 99 -3.90 4.62 -7.36
C TYR A 99 -4.37 5.02 -5.96
N TYR A 100 -5.49 4.44 -5.56
CA TYR A 100 -6.15 4.72 -4.30
C TYR A 100 -6.50 3.43 -3.57
N THR A 101 -6.61 3.49 -2.25
CA THR A 101 -7.31 2.47 -1.47
C THR A 101 -8.50 3.06 -0.75
N TYR A 102 -9.46 2.20 -0.40
CA TYR A 102 -10.49 2.50 0.57
C TYR A 102 -10.66 1.32 1.52
N SER A 103 -10.53 1.56 2.82
CA SER A 103 -10.72 0.53 3.85
C SER A 103 -12.14 0.56 4.40
N MET A 104 -12.85 -0.55 4.33
CA MET A 104 -14.23 -0.67 4.75
C MET A 104 -14.36 -1.62 5.94
N VAL A 105 -15.17 -1.22 6.92
CA VAL A 105 -15.51 -2.06 8.07
C VAL A 105 -16.67 -2.97 7.68
N TYR A 106 -16.44 -4.28 7.75
CA TYR A 106 -17.47 -5.29 7.67
C TYR A 106 -17.76 -5.81 9.07
N ALA A 107 -19.02 -5.80 9.50
CA ALA A 107 -19.39 -6.22 10.84
C ALA A 107 -20.70 -7.01 10.86
N THR A 108 -20.91 -7.78 11.94
CA THR A 108 -22.20 -8.48 12.16
C THR A 108 -23.32 -7.54 12.60
N ASN A 109 -22.98 -6.38 13.16
CA ASN A 109 -23.89 -5.34 13.64
C ASN A 109 -23.11 -4.03 13.94
N GLU A 110 -23.83 -2.93 14.14
CA GLU A 110 -23.27 -1.60 14.44
C GLU A 110 -22.38 -1.58 15.70
N ASN A 111 -22.76 -2.29 16.77
CA ASN A 111 -21.94 -2.34 17.99
C ASN A 111 -20.57 -2.98 17.72
N SER A 112 -20.53 -3.99 16.85
CA SER A 112 -19.28 -4.66 16.46
C SER A 112 -18.44 -3.76 15.56
N ALA A 113 -19.09 -2.99 14.67
CA ALA A 113 -18.43 -2.02 13.82
C ALA A 113 -17.66 -0.95 14.60
N ASN A 114 -18.22 -0.49 15.72
CA ASN A 114 -17.61 0.54 16.57
C ASN A 114 -16.25 0.14 17.18
N HIS A 115 -15.87 -1.13 17.13
CA HIS A 115 -14.54 -1.58 17.53
C HIS A 115 -13.46 -1.37 16.45
N PHE A 116 -13.87 -1.00 15.23
CA PHE A 116 -12.98 -0.78 14.10
C PHE A 116 -12.96 0.70 13.74
N SER A 117 -11.76 1.27 13.68
CA SER A 117 -11.56 2.68 13.33
C SER A 117 -10.37 2.76 12.37
N PRO A 118 -10.61 2.55 11.05
CA PRO A 118 -9.55 2.78 10.07
C PRO A 118 -9.15 4.26 10.09
N PRO A 119 -7.86 4.59 9.95
CA PRO A 119 -7.40 5.98 9.92
C PRO A 119 -8.09 6.77 8.81
N ILE A 120 -8.53 7.99 9.12
CA ILE A 120 -9.14 8.90 8.15
C ILE A 120 -8.08 9.86 7.62
N ASN A 121 -7.97 9.96 6.30
CA ASN A 121 -7.12 10.90 5.60
C ASN A 121 -7.96 11.83 4.72
N GLN A 122 -7.40 13.00 4.42
CA GLN A 122 -7.89 13.86 3.35
C GLN A 122 -6.98 13.67 2.14
N VAL A 123 -7.57 13.41 0.98
CA VAL A 123 -6.86 13.35 -0.30
C VAL A 123 -7.44 14.36 -1.27
N VAL A 124 -6.57 14.96 -2.07
CA VAL A 124 -6.94 15.80 -3.19
C VAL A 124 -6.98 14.94 -4.45
N ILE A 125 -8.07 15.01 -5.20
CA ILE A 125 -8.20 14.38 -6.52
C ILE A 125 -8.81 15.40 -7.48
N ASN A 126 -8.13 15.69 -8.60
CA ASN A 126 -8.54 16.73 -9.55
C ASN A 126 -8.77 18.13 -8.92
N GLY A 127 -8.14 18.41 -7.78
CA GLY A 127 -8.34 19.65 -7.02
C GLY A 127 -9.53 19.66 -6.07
N GLU A 128 -10.28 18.57 -5.95
CA GLU A 128 -11.36 18.39 -4.96
C GLU A 128 -10.86 17.58 -3.76
N VAL A 129 -11.40 17.85 -2.57
CA VAL A 129 -10.99 17.17 -1.33
C VAL A 129 -11.95 16.02 -1.01
N TYR A 130 -11.41 14.83 -0.82
CA TYR A 130 -12.11 13.63 -0.41
C TYR A 130 -11.63 13.24 0.98
N GLU A 131 -12.55 12.81 1.83
CA GLU A 131 -12.23 12.43 3.22
C GLU A 131 -12.73 11.02 3.49
N GLY A 132 -11.87 10.20 4.08
CA GLY A 132 -12.22 8.83 4.41
C GLY A 132 -11.00 7.99 4.73
N PRO A 133 -11.16 6.68 4.90
CA PRO A 133 -10.07 5.74 5.10
C PRO A 133 -9.33 5.45 3.78
N ILE A 134 -8.80 6.52 3.20
CA ILE A 134 -8.25 6.58 1.85
C ILE A 134 -6.74 6.68 1.93
N HIS A 135 -6.07 5.91 1.09
CA HIS A 135 -4.65 6.07 0.80
C HIS A 135 -4.47 6.35 -0.68
N SER A 136 -3.44 7.10 -1.05
CA SER A 136 -3.13 7.45 -2.44
C SER A 136 -1.64 7.41 -2.72
N THR A 137 -1.29 6.93 -3.91
CA THR A 137 0.10 6.89 -4.38
C THR A 137 0.18 6.85 -5.90
N ASN A 138 1.33 7.24 -6.45
CA ASN A 138 1.70 7.08 -7.86
C ASN A 138 3.05 6.39 -8.04
N ALA A 139 3.51 5.66 -7.02
CA ALA A 139 4.78 4.96 -7.10
C ALA A 139 4.77 3.93 -8.24
N VAL A 140 5.96 3.69 -8.82
CA VAL A 140 6.14 2.71 -9.90
C VAL A 140 5.89 1.28 -9.43
N PHE A 141 6.31 0.97 -8.21
CA PHE A 141 6.03 -0.32 -7.57
C PHE A 141 5.27 -0.04 -6.27
N ILE A 142 4.00 -0.46 -6.24
CA ILE A 142 3.12 -0.29 -5.10
C ILE A 142 3.03 -1.65 -4.41
N ASP A 143 3.71 -1.75 -3.28
CA ASP A 143 3.89 -3.01 -2.56
C ASP A 143 2.67 -3.35 -1.69
N ASN A 144 2.05 -4.50 -1.97
CA ASN A 144 0.86 -4.91 -1.23
C ASN A 144 1.15 -5.27 0.24
N ASN A 145 2.41 -5.45 0.63
CA ASN A 145 2.78 -5.58 2.04
C ASN A 145 2.39 -4.35 2.86
N PHE A 146 2.34 -3.17 2.23
CA PHE A 146 1.96 -1.91 2.89
C PHE A 146 0.65 -1.32 2.35
N PHE A 147 0.37 -1.44 1.05
CA PHE A 147 -0.88 -0.93 0.45
C PHE A 147 -2.12 -1.79 0.79
N ARG A 148 -1.91 -3.07 1.14
CA ARG A 148 -2.89 -3.97 1.76
C ARG A 148 -4.20 -4.16 0.98
N CYS A 149 -4.15 -4.17 -0.35
CA CYS A 149 -5.27 -4.58 -1.21
C CYS A 149 -5.75 -6.00 -0.85
N THR A 150 -6.88 -6.10 -0.14
CA THR A 150 -7.67 -7.35 -0.07
C THR A 150 -8.29 -7.62 -1.43
N TYR A 151 -8.84 -6.58 -2.04
CA TYR A 151 -9.48 -6.62 -3.34
C TYR A 151 -8.65 -5.78 -4.32
N PRO A 152 -8.05 -6.38 -5.36
CA PRO A 152 -7.21 -5.65 -6.32
C PRO A 152 -8.05 -4.80 -7.28
N ILE A 153 -7.38 -3.99 -8.10
CA ILE A 153 -8.03 -3.19 -9.16
C ILE A 153 -8.82 -4.11 -10.11
N GLY A 154 -9.93 -3.62 -10.67
CA GLY A 154 -10.77 -4.39 -11.60
C GLY A 154 -11.67 -5.45 -10.96
N THR A 155 -11.57 -5.70 -9.65
CA THR A 155 -12.55 -6.54 -8.94
C THR A 155 -13.66 -5.69 -8.33
N PRO A 156 -14.85 -6.26 -8.05
CA PRO A 156 -15.82 -5.58 -7.20
C PRO A 156 -15.34 -5.52 -5.74
N PHE A 157 -15.83 -4.52 -5.00
CA PHE A 157 -15.79 -4.52 -3.53
C PHE A 157 -17.08 -5.21 -3.06
N PRO A 158 -17.03 -6.38 -2.38
CA PRO A 158 -18.25 -7.13 -2.09
C PRO A 158 -19.21 -6.47 -1.10
N ASP A 159 -20.52 -6.66 -1.31
CA ASP A 159 -21.57 -6.22 -0.38
C ASP A 159 -21.63 -7.07 0.90
N GLU A 160 -21.08 -8.28 0.88
CA GLU A 160 -20.97 -9.15 2.05
C GLU A 160 -19.69 -9.99 2.00
N ILE A 161 -19.10 -10.24 3.17
CA ILE A 161 -17.98 -11.19 3.32
C ILE A 161 -18.35 -12.33 4.27
N LYS A 162 -17.74 -13.49 4.04
CA LYS A 162 -17.90 -14.67 4.90
C LYS A 162 -16.68 -14.84 5.78
N SER A 163 -16.89 -14.91 7.09
CA SER A 163 -15.86 -15.32 8.03
C SER A 163 -15.95 -16.81 8.34
N TRP A 164 -14.81 -17.48 8.25
CA TRP A 164 -14.62 -18.86 8.72
C TRP A 164 -14.42 -18.94 10.23
N ASP A 165 -13.93 -17.86 10.86
CA ASP A 165 -13.93 -17.72 12.31
C ASP A 165 -15.33 -17.33 12.79
N LYS A 166 -15.97 -18.25 13.50
CA LYS A 166 -17.31 -18.08 14.09
C LYS A 166 -17.34 -17.02 15.18
N LYS A 167 -16.19 -16.68 15.77
CA LYS A 167 -16.06 -15.62 16.78
C LYS A 167 -15.78 -14.26 16.15
N SER A 168 -15.48 -14.20 14.85
CA SER A 168 -15.28 -12.92 14.18
C SER A 168 -16.60 -12.15 14.17
N VAL A 169 -16.54 -10.95 14.75
CA VAL A 169 -17.65 -10.00 14.80
C VAL A 169 -17.49 -8.89 13.76
N GLY A 170 -16.33 -8.83 13.09
CA GLY A 170 -16.03 -7.90 12.01
C GLY A 170 -14.61 -8.04 11.48
N SER A 171 -14.33 -7.33 10.39
CA SER A 171 -13.04 -7.21 9.72
C SER A 171 -12.93 -5.84 9.03
N ILE A 172 -11.70 -5.41 8.75
CA ILE A 172 -11.44 -4.29 7.84
C ILE A 172 -10.91 -4.89 6.54
N GLU A 173 -11.61 -4.65 5.44
CA GLU A 173 -11.15 -5.05 4.12
C GLU A 173 -10.80 -3.83 3.29
N THR A 174 -9.78 -3.95 2.44
CA THR A 174 -9.29 -2.83 1.64
C THR A 174 -9.43 -3.13 0.15
N LYS A 175 -10.08 -2.22 -0.57
CA LYS A 175 -10.14 -2.25 -2.03
C LYS A 175 -9.12 -1.27 -2.61
N CYS A 176 -8.38 -1.72 -3.61
CA CYS A 176 -7.50 -0.87 -4.41
C CYS A 176 -8.18 -0.47 -5.71
N PHE A 177 -7.96 0.77 -6.12
CA PHE A 177 -8.65 1.39 -7.26
C PHE A 177 -7.63 2.10 -8.14
N ASN A 178 -7.85 2.07 -9.45
CA ASN A 178 -7.37 3.17 -10.29
C ASN A 178 -8.23 4.42 -10.05
N LYS A 179 -7.79 5.59 -10.54
CA LYS A 179 -8.49 6.86 -10.31
C LYS A 179 -9.97 6.84 -10.72
N LYS A 180 -10.30 6.26 -11.88
CA LYS A 180 -11.67 6.21 -12.40
C LYS A 180 -12.57 5.32 -11.54
N GLU A 181 -12.08 4.13 -11.16
CA GLU A 181 -12.79 3.22 -10.27
C GLU A 181 -13.05 3.88 -8.91
N PHE A 182 -12.05 4.59 -8.35
CA PHE A 182 -12.19 5.27 -7.06
C PHE A 182 -13.27 6.34 -7.07
N LEU A 183 -13.24 7.24 -8.06
CA LEU A 183 -14.24 8.31 -8.18
C LEU A 183 -15.65 7.75 -8.34
N THR A 184 -15.80 6.68 -9.12
CA THR A 184 -17.08 5.98 -9.28
C THR A 184 -17.56 5.38 -7.97
N PHE A 185 -16.68 4.67 -7.26
CA PHE A 185 -17.00 4.07 -5.96
C PHE A 185 -17.37 5.13 -4.92
N TYR A 186 -16.55 6.18 -4.77
CA TYR A 186 -16.74 7.18 -3.73
C TYR A 186 -18.08 7.92 -3.91
N HIS A 187 -18.39 8.35 -5.14
CA HIS A 187 -19.64 9.04 -5.46
C HIS A 187 -20.89 8.17 -5.17
N ASN A 188 -20.81 6.87 -5.49
CA ASN A 188 -21.95 5.97 -5.31
C ASN A 188 -22.12 5.51 -3.85
N GLU A 189 -21.01 5.30 -3.14
CA GLU A 189 -21.01 4.54 -1.88
C GLU A 189 -20.54 5.35 -0.68
N ALA A 190 -19.50 6.17 -0.82
CA ALA A 190 -18.84 6.80 0.34
C ALA A 190 -19.35 8.21 0.64
N GLY A 191 -19.77 8.96 -0.38
CA GLY A 191 -20.34 10.29 -0.25
C GLY A 191 -19.89 11.27 -1.33
N GLU A 192 -20.05 12.55 -1.07
CA GLU A 192 -19.65 13.63 -1.97
C GLU A 192 -18.30 14.24 -1.53
N PRO A 193 -17.48 14.78 -2.45
CA PRO A 193 -16.29 15.53 -2.08
C PRO A 193 -16.66 16.73 -1.20
N ILE A 194 -15.75 17.09 -0.30
CA ILE A 194 -15.91 18.25 0.57
C ILE A 194 -15.39 19.47 -0.19
N ASN A 195 -16.24 20.49 -0.32
CA ASN A 195 -15.82 21.78 -0.87
C ASN A 195 -14.79 22.41 0.08
N PRO A 196 -13.55 22.70 -0.34
CA PRO A 196 -12.53 23.25 0.54
C PRO A 196 -13.01 24.59 1.10
N GLN A 197 -13.34 24.61 2.40
CA GLN A 197 -13.53 25.86 3.14
C GLN A 197 -12.18 26.57 3.29
N ALA A 198 -11.72 27.29 2.27
CA ALA A 198 -10.69 28.34 2.32
C ALA A 198 -9.34 28.03 3.04
N THR A 199 -9.04 26.79 3.42
CA THR A 199 -7.88 26.44 4.26
C THR A 199 -6.78 25.68 3.53
N ILE A 200 -7.05 25.10 2.35
CA ILE A 200 -6.06 24.42 1.53
C ILE A 200 -5.96 25.14 0.19
N ASN A 201 -4.80 25.75 -0.09
CA ASN A 201 -4.47 26.27 -1.42
C ASN A 201 -4.24 25.09 -2.37
N VAL A 202 -5.32 24.48 -2.85
CA VAL A 202 -5.26 23.36 -3.79
C VAL A 202 -5.15 23.90 -5.21
N ALA A 203 -4.11 23.47 -5.93
CA ALA A 203 -4.00 23.78 -7.35
C ALA A 203 -5.07 23.01 -8.14
N ALA A 204 -5.70 23.67 -9.13
CA ALA A 204 -6.64 23.00 -10.01
C ALA A 204 -5.98 21.79 -10.70
N ASN A 205 -6.72 20.68 -10.82
CA ASN A 205 -6.27 19.42 -11.43
C ASN A 205 -5.05 18.77 -10.73
N SER A 206 -4.82 19.06 -9.44
CA SER A 206 -3.81 18.36 -8.65
C SER A 206 -4.35 17.10 -7.99
N ASP A 207 -3.45 16.14 -7.74
CA ASP A 207 -3.71 14.97 -6.92
C ASP A 207 -2.69 14.93 -5.77
N SER A 208 -3.11 14.50 -4.57
CA SER A 208 -2.21 14.35 -3.41
C SER A 208 -1.75 12.91 -3.22
N ILE A 209 -0.57 12.72 -2.65
CA ILE A 209 -0.01 11.42 -2.26
C ILE A 209 0.03 11.33 -0.74
N THR A 210 -0.57 10.29 -0.17
CA THR A 210 -0.47 9.97 1.27
C THR A 210 0.61 8.93 1.55
N ASP A 211 0.89 8.05 0.59
CA ASP A 211 1.79 6.91 0.76
C ASP A 211 2.92 6.92 -0.27
N TYR A 212 4.15 6.90 0.25
CA TYR A 212 5.37 6.90 -0.55
C TYR A 212 6.02 5.52 -0.48
N PHE A 213 6.15 4.86 -1.64
CA PHE A 213 6.81 3.56 -1.77
C PHE A 213 8.29 3.67 -2.17
N GLY A 214 8.92 4.79 -1.82
CA GLY A 214 10.36 4.94 -1.96
C GLY A 214 11.06 4.14 -0.87
N ASN A 215 11.49 2.92 -1.18
CA ASN A 215 12.27 2.07 -0.26
C ASN A 215 13.72 2.55 -0.10
N SER A 216 13.93 3.87 -0.02
CA SER A 216 15.21 4.46 0.29
C SER A 216 15.57 4.16 1.74
N VAL A 217 16.82 3.73 1.95
CA VAL A 217 17.35 3.57 3.30
C VAL A 217 17.28 4.91 4.03
N PRO A 218 16.68 4.97 5.25
CA PRO A 218 16.56 6.22 5.99
C PRO A 218 17.93 6.74 6.44
N SER A 219 18.03 8.04 6.67
CA SER A 219 19.17 8.64 7.38
C SER A 219 18.93 8.62 8.89
N ALA A 220 20.00 8.40 9.67
CA ALA A 220 19.97 8.59 11.11
C ALA A 220 20.44 10.00 11.45
N ASP A 221 19.60 10.79 12.12
CA ASP A 221 19.89 12.15 12.56
C ASP A 221 19.23 12.46 13.91
N PHE A 222 19.76 11.81 14.95
CA PHE A 222 19.30 11.95 16.33
C PHE A 222 20.30 12.76 17.16
N GLU A 223 19.77 13.62 18.03
CA GLU A 223 20.59 14.41 18.97
C GLU A 223 21.22 13.52 20.04
N ASN A 224 20.51 12.46 20.45
CA ASN A 224 21.02 11.51 21.43
C ASN A 224 22.10 10.63 20.79
N PRO A 225 23.36 10.66 21.27
CA PRO A 225 24.47 9.97 20.64
C PRO A 225 24.33 8.44 20.68
N ASP A 226 23.74 7.89 21.73
CA ASP A 226 23.51 6.44 21.83
C ASP A 226 22.43 6.00 20.85
N LEU A 227 21.34 6.77 20.73
CA LEU A 227 20.27 6.51 19.77
C LEU A 227 20.80 6.60 18.33
N GLN A 228 21.59 7.64 18.06
CA GLN A 228 22.26 7.85 16.77
C GLN A 228 23.15 6.67 16.41
N ALA A 229 24.00 6.20 17.33
CA ALA A 229 24.89 5.07 17.10
C ALA A 229 24.11 3.76 16.83
N LYS A 230 22.98 3.54 17.50
CA LYS A 230 22.11 2.37 17.25
C LYS A 230 21.40 2.47 15.90
N ALA A 231 20.84 3.63 15.56
CA ALA A 231 20.19 3.88 14.28
C ALA A 231 21.16 3.69 13.10
N GLN A 232 22.40 4.15 13.22
CA GLN A 232 23.43 3.96 12.19
C GLN A 232 23.73 2.48 11.89
N LYS A 233 23.63 1.58 12.87
CA LYS A 233 23.77 0.13 12.62
C LYS A 233 22.62 -0.40 11.77
N ILE A 234 21.40 0.08 12.01
CA ILE A 234 20.23 -0.27 11.19
C ILE A 234 20.43 0.25 9.76
N VAL A 235 20.85 1.52 9.59
CA VAL A 235 21.16 2.09 8.28
C VAL A 235 22.18 1.24 7.51
N ALA A 236 23.29 0.86 8.16
CA ALA A 236 24.32 0.03 7.54
C ALA A 236 23.79 -1.36 7.14
N LEU A 237 22.97 -1.99 7.99
CA LEU A 237 22.33 -3.28 7.66
C LEU A 237 21.40 -3.14 6.46
N LEU A 238 20.58 -2.10 6.42
CA LEU A 238 19.65 -1.86 5.32
C LEU A 238 20.38 -1.53 4.01
N GLN A 239 21.50 -0.79 4.06
CA GLN A 239 22.35 -0.55 2.90
C GLN A 239 22.88 -1.85 2.29
N GLN A 240 23.29 -2.80 3.13
CA GLN A 240 23.72 -4.12 2.66
C GLN A 240 22.54 -4.90 2.06
N PHE A 241 21.37 -4.85 2.68
CA PHE A 241 20.16 -5.51 2.19
C PHE A 241 19.77 -4.99 0.79
N VAL A 242 19.66 -3.67 0.61
CA VAL A 242 19.26 -3.06 -0.68
C VAL A 242 20.32 -3.20 -1.78
N GLN A 243 21.54 -3.63 -1.45
CA GLN A 243 22.60 -3.95 -2.41
C GLN A 243 22.66 -5.45 -2.74
N SER A 244 22.07 -6.32 -1.92
CA SER A 244 22.09 -7.77 -2.13
C SER A 244 21.31 -8.18 -3.38
N LYS A 245 21.91 -8.97 -4.26
CA LYS A 245 21.23 -9.53 -5.44
C LYS A 245 20.47 -10.84 -5.17
N ASP A 246 20.63 -11.38 -3.96
CA ASP A 246 19.93 -12.60 -3.56
C ASP A 246 18.62 -12.22 -2.85
N ALA A 247 17.49 -12.58 -3.44
CA ALA A 247 16.18 -12.35 -2.81
C ALA A 247 15.98 -13.17 -1.52
N ASN A 248 16.69 -14.29 -1.38
CA ASN A 248 16.48 -15.24 -0.28
C ASN A 248 17.13 -14.81 1.04
N VAL A 249 18.05 -13.84 1.01
CA VAL A 249 18.70 -13.34 2.23
C VAL A 249 17.78 -12.47 3.10
N GLN A 250 16.61 -12.07 2.59
CA GLN A 250 15.69 -11.17 3.28
C GLN A 250 15.37 -11.64 4.71
N LYS A 251 15.14 -12.94 4.91
CA LYS A 251 14.81 -13.49 6.23
C LYS A 251 15.96 -13.32 7.24
N ASP A 252 17.19 -13.47 6.79
CA ASP A 252 18.37 -13.30 7.63
C ASP A 252 18.60 -11.83 7.98
N PHE A 253 18.38 -10.92 7.03
CA PHE A 253 18.39 -9.48 7.29
C PHE A 253 17.25 -9.05 8.23
N GLN A 254 16.05 -9.62 8.08
CA GLN A 254 14.91 -9.36 8.99
C GLN A 254 15.21 -9.78 10.42
N LYS A 255 15.89 -10.93 10.61
CA LYS A 255 16.31 -11.38 11.94
C LYS A 255 17.31 -10.41 12.57
N GLN A 256 18.35 -10.00 11.82
CA GLN A 256 19.33 -9.02 12.30
C GLN A 256 18.69 -7.66 12.59
N TYR A 257 17.78 -7.22 11.72
CA TYR A 257 17.02 -5.99 11.91
C TYR A 257 16.18 -6.05 13.18
N HIS A 258 15.54 -7.18 13.46
CA HIS A 258 14.75 -7.37 14.69
C HIS A 258 15.60 -7.21 15.96
N GLU A 259 16.82 -7.75 15.96
CA GLU A 259 17.74 -7.57 17.09
C GLU A 259 18.14 -6.09 17.25
N LEU A 260 18.46 -5.41 16.14
CA LEU A 260 18.86 -4.00 16.16
C LEU A 260 17.72 -3.04 16.54
N ILE A 261 16.47 -3.33 16.13
CA ILE A 261 15.33 -2.47 16.47
C ILE A 261 14.95 -2.62 17.94
N ILE A 262 15.09 -3.82 18.54
CA ILE A 262 14.94 -4.01 19.99
C ILE A 262 15.95 -3.14 20.75
N ASP A 263 17.22 -3.17 20.32
CA ASP A 263 18.27 -2.33 20.90
C ASP A 263 17.94 -0.84 20.79
N LEU A 264 17.43 -0.39 19.64
CA LEU A 264 17.01 1.00 19.40
C LEU A 264 15.86 1.39 20.35
N ILE A 265 14.83 0.55 20.46
CA ILE A 265 13.67 0.76 21.33
C ILE A 265 14.12 0.88 22.80
N GLN A 266 15.01 0.01 23.27
CA GLN A 266 15.52 0.06 24.65
C GLN A 266 16.26 1.35 24.97
N VAL A 267 17.02 1.90 24.02
CA VAL A 267 17.71 3.18 24.21
C VAL A 267 16.69 4.33 24.17
N SER A 268 15.78 4.31 23.20
CA SER A 268 14.73 5.35 23.09
C SER A 268 13.85 5.39 24.34
N SER A 269 13.46 4.24 24.90
CA SER A 269 12.60 4.22 26.10
C SER A 269 13.28 4.86 27.32
N LYS A 270 14.61 4.73 27.44
CA LYS A 270 15.38 5.37 28.51
C LYS A 270 15.53 6.88 28.29
N ALA A 271 15.61 7.30 27.03
CA ALA A 271 15.71 8.71 26.63
C ALA A 271 14.35 9.44 26.61
N ALA A 272 13.23 8.71 26.57
CA ALA A 272 11.88 9.25 26.34
C ALA A 272 11.46 10.36 27.32
N VAL A 273 11.95 10.34 28.57
CA VAL A 273 11.66 11.38 29.58
C VAL A 273 12.27 12.73 29.22
N HIS A 274 13.27 12.75 28.35
CA HIS A 274 14.05 13.94 27.97
C HIS A 274 13.97 14.26 26.47
N GLN A 275 13.19 13.51 25.68
CA GLN A 275 13.06 13.72 24.24
C GLN A 275 12.06 14.83 23.91
N THR A 276 12.42 15.66 22.94
CA THR A 276 11.52 16.67 22.37
C THR A 276 10.46 16.01 21.49
N LYS A 277 9.40 16.75 21.16
CA LYS A 277 8.40 16.29 20.18
C LYS A 277 9.04 15.99 18.82
N GLU A 278 9.97 16.84 18.39
CA GLU A 278 10.69 16.70 17.12
C GLU A 278 11.53 15.43 17.07
N GLU A 279 12.29 15.11 18.13
CA GLU A 279 13.09 13.87 18.19
C GLU A 279 12.20 12.62 18.18
N ASN A 280 11.01 12.69 18.79
CA ASN A 280 10.03 11.60 18.71
C ASN A 280 9.46 11.44 17.29
N GLU A 281 9.17 12.53 16.59
CA GLU A 281 8.72 12.49 15.19
C GLU A 281 9.80 11.89 14.28
N LYS A 282 11.08 12.29 14.44
CA LYS A 282 12.22 11.67 13.73
C LYS A 282 12.34 10.18 14.01
N TYR A 283 12.19 9.77 15.28
CA TYR A 283 12.28 8.36 15.68
C TYR A 283 11.18 7.52 15.03
N ASN A 284 9.94 8.01 15.05
CA ASN A 284 8.79 7.32 14.45
C ASN A 284 8.98 7.18 12.94
N HIS A 285 9.43 8.26 12.27
CA HIS A 285 9.69 8.25 10.84
C HIS A 285 10.81 7.27 10.47
N PHE A 286 11.93 7.32 11.18
CA PHE A 286 13.05 6.39 11.00
C PHE A 286 12.61 4.93 11.17
N SER A 287 11.86 4.63 12.24
CA SER A 287 11.38 3.27 12.56
C SER A 287 10.41 2.75 11.49
N GLN A 288 9.50 3.61 11.01
CA GLN A 288 8.58 3.27 9.93
C GLN A 288 9.31 3.00 8.62
N GLN A 289 10.19 3.92 8.20
CA GLN A 289 10.93 3.78 6.95
C GLN A 289 11.86 2.57 6.95
N SER A 290 12.60 2.35 8.03
CA SER A 290 13.49 1.19 8.16
C SER A 290 12.70 -0.13 8.15
N GLY A 291 11.54 -0.16 8.80
CA GLY A 291 10.60 -1.28 8.75
C GLY A 291 10.05 -1.53 7.34
N ASN A 292 9.73 -0.48 6.60
CA ASN A 292 9.24 -0.59 5.23
C ASN A 292 10.30 -1.15 4.29
N VAL A 293 11.55 -0.69 4.39
CA VAL A 293 12.66 -1.20 3.57
C VAL A 293 12.84 -2.71 3.78
N ILE A 294 12.96 -3.15 5.04
CA ILE A 294 13.23 -4.57 5.34
C ILE A 294 12.01 -5.49 5.13
N GLY A 295 10.82 -4.91 5.21
CA GLY A 295 9.55 -5.60 5.02
C GLY A 295 9.07 -5.67 3.57
N ALA A 296 9.76 -4.99 2.65
CA ALA A 296 9.33 -4.87 1.25
C ALA A 296 9.18 -6.25 0.58
N GLY A 297 8.04 -6.45 -0.07
CA GLY A 297 7.77 -7.57 -0.98
C GLY A 297 8.28 -7.28 -2.40
N ILE A 298 8.30 -6.02 -2.80
CA ILE A 298 8.84 -5.56 -4.08
C ILE A 298 9.62 -4.25 -3.91
N MET A 299 10.75 -4.10 -4.61
CA MET A 299 11.60 -2.92 -4.45
C MET A 299 12.38 -2.58 -5.72
N ALA A 300 12.30 -1.32 -6.16
CA ALA A 300 13.20 -0.78 -7.17
C ALA A 300 14.65 -0.82 -6.68
N ARG A 301 15.57 -1.20 -7.57
CA ARG A 301 16.99 -1.29 -7.26
C ARG A 301 17.72 -0.01 -7.69
N PRO A 302 18.66 0.50 -6.87
CA PRO A 302 19.52 1.61 -7.25
C PRO A 302 20.54 1.23 -8.34
#